data_AF-A0A352KJF5-F1
#
_entry.id   AF-A0A352KJF5-F1
#
_cell.length_a   1.000
_cell.length_b   1.000
_cell.length_c   1.000
_cell.angle_alpha   90.00
_cell.angle_beta   90.00
_cell.angle_gamma   90.00
#
_symmetry.space_group_name_H-M   'P 1'
#
loop_
_entity.id
_entity.type
_entity.pdbx_description
1 polymer ?
#
loop_
_entity_poly.entity_id
_entity_poly.type
_entity_poly.pdbx_seq_one_letter_code
_entity_poly.pdbx_strand_id
1 'polypeptide(L)'
;MSTTEPKSSTISAVYPAIRQLLDDLEHLILGQRQLLQRMLMALLADGHLLVQGAPGLAKTRAVKLLADHIEGDFQRLQFTPDLLPADLTGSEIYQRDEARFVFQPGPLFHHFLLADEINRAPAKVQSALLEAMAERQ
;
A
#
# COMPACT_ATOMS: atom_id res chain seq x y z
N MET A 1 -26.68 -8.62 17.17
CA MET A 1 -25.90 -7.87 16.17
C MET A 1 -25.80 -8.75 14.94
N SER A 2 -26.60 -8.45 13.91
CA SER A 2 -26.75 -9.31 12.73
C SER A 2 -25.51 -9.23 11.84
N THR A 3 -24.80 -10.34 11.73
CA THR A 3 -23.82 -10.59 10.67
C THR A 3 -24.54 -10.54 9.33
N THR A 4 -24.28 -9.51 8.54
CA THR A 4 -24.84 -9.40 7.19
C THR A 4 -24.02 -10.32 6.29
N GLU A 5 -24.51 -11.53 6.04
CA GLU A 5 -23.91 -12.41 5.04
C GLU A 5 -23.92 -11.69 3.67
N PRO A 6 -22.81 -11.71 2.92
CA PRO A 6 -22.79 -11.11 1.59
C PRO A 6 -23.79 -11.86 0.72
N LYS A 7 -24.80 -11.15 0.20
CA LYS A 7 -25.79 -11.71 -0.72
C LYS A 7 -25.05 -12.28 -1.94
N SER A 8 -25.27 -13.55 -2.26
CA SER A 8 -24.69 -14.28 -3.39
C SER A 8 -24.76 -13.52 -4.73
N SER A 9 -25.78 -12.68 -4.91
CA SER A 9 -25.94 -11.79 -6.07
C SER A 9 -24.82 -10.75 -6.23
N THR A 10 -24.25 -10.24 -5.14
CA THR A 10 -23.21 -9.21 -5.18
C THR A 10 -21.86 -9.79 -5.60
N ILE A 11 -21.51 -10.99 -5.09
CA ILE A 11 -20.26 -11.68 -5.46
C ILE A 11 -20.27 -12.00 -6.96
N SER A 12 -21.41 -12.47 -7.50
CA SER A 12 -21.56 -12.75 -8.93
C SER A 12 -21.39 -11.52 -9.82
N ALA A 13 -21.67 -10.31 -9.31
CA ALA A 13 -21.55 -9.06 -10.06
C ALA A 13 -20.12 -8.49 -10.02
N VAL A 14 -19.40 -8.64 -8.90
CA VAL A 14 -18.05 -8.08 -8.71
C VAL A 14 -16.94 -9.02 -9.23
N TYR A 15 -17.17 -10.33 -9.16
CA TYR A 15 -16.19 -11.34 -9.58
C TYR A 15 -15.66 -11.15 -11.02
N PRO A 16 -16.51 -10.87 -12.04
CA PRO A 16 -16.03 -10.61 -13.39
C PRO A 16 -15.08 -9.41 -13.49
N ALA A 17 -15.34 -8.33 -12.74
CA ALA A 17 -14.50 -7.14 -12.75
C ALA A 17 -13.12 -7.41 -12.12
N ILE A 18 -13.08 -8.15 -11.00
CA ILE A 18 -11.82 -8.58 -10.38
C ILE A 18 -11.02 -9.49 -11.32
N ARG A 19 -11.70 -10.38 -12.03
CA ARG A 19 -11.07 -11.28 -13.00
C ARG A 19 -10.48 -10.52 -14.17
N GLN A 20 -11.22 -9.56 -14.72
CA GLN A 20 -10.74 -8.70 -15.79
C GLN A 20 -9.50 -7.90 -15.35
N LEU A 21 -9.54 -7.32 -14.15
CA LEU A 21 -8.39 -6.62 -13.58
C LEU A 21 -7.15 -7.52 -13.48
N LEU A 22 -7.31 -8.76 -13.01
CA LEU A 22 -6.19 -9.70 -12.95
C LEU A 22 -5.63 -10.04 -14.34
N ASP A 23 -6.51 -10.29 -15.31
CA ASP A 23 -6.12 -10.63 -16.68
C ASP A 23 -5.34 -9.45 -17.33
N ASP A 24 -5.81 -8.21 -17.14
CA ASP A 24 -5.14 -7.00 -17.63
C ASP A 24 -3.74 -6.82 -16.99
N LEU A 25 -3.61 -7.06 -15.69
CA LEU A 25 -2.32 -6.99 -14.99
C LEU A 25 -1.35 -8.09 -15.43
N GLU A 26 -1.84 -9.30 -15.71
CA GLU A 26 -1.02 -10.42 -16.21
C GLU A 26 -0.49 -10.16 -17.63
N HIS A 27 -1.24 -9.45 -18.47
CA HIS A 27 -0.75 -9.01 -19.78
C HIS A 27 0.41 -8.02 -19.69
N LEU A 28 0.43 -7.20 -18.64
CA LEU A 28 1.47 -6.20 -18.42
C LEU A 28 2.69 -6.78 -17.68
N ILE A 29 2.51 -7.83 -16.86
CA ILE A 29 3.55 -8.40 -16.00
C ILE A 29 3.70 -9.91 -16.23
N LEU A 30 4.73 -10.25 -16.99
CA LEU A 30 5.03 -11.64 -17.33
C LEU A 30 5.55 -12.42 -16.13
N GLY A 31 4.98 -13.62 -15.91
CA GLY A 31 5.50 -14.60 -14.96
C GLY A 31 5.25 -14.32 -13.47
N GLN A 32 4.42 -13.32 -13.13
CA GLN A 32 4.18 -12.91 -11.74
C GLN A 32 2.72 -13.08 -11.27
N ARG A 33 1.97 -14.00 -11.88
CA ARG A 33 0.57 -14.31 -11.54
C ARG A 33 0.34 -14.48 -10.04
N GLN A 34 1.22 -15.22 -9.36
CA GLN A 34 1.04 -15.49 -7.92
C GLN A 34 1.18 -14.22 -7.07
N LEU A 35 2.07 -13.30 -7.44
CA LEU A 35 2.21 -12.01 -6.77
C LEU A 35 0.96 -11.15 -6.96
N LEU A 36 0.48 -11.05 -8.21
CA LEU A 36 -0.72 -10.29 -8.55
C LEU A 36 -1.96 -10.80 -7.78
N GLN A 37 -2.15 -12.11 -7.74
CA GLN A 37 -3.23 -12.72 -6.96
C GLN A 37 -3.14 -12.40 -5.48
N ARG A 38 -1.93 -12.46 -4.89
CA ARG A 38 -1.72 -12.12 -3.46
C ARG A 38 -1.97 -10.65 -3.17
N MET A 39 -1.59 -9.76 -4.09
CA MET A 39 -1.87 -8.33 -3.97
C MET A 39 -3.38 -8.04 -4.02
N LEU A 40 -4.11 -8.64 -4.96
CA LEU A 40 -5.56 -8.51 -5.03
C LEU A 40 -6.25 -9.10 -3.78
N MET A 41 -5.80 -10.26 -3.30
CA MET A 41 -6.32 -10.84 -2.06
C MET A 41 -6.07 -9.92 -0.86
N ALA A 42 -4.86 -9.36 -0.74
CA ALA A 42 -4.54 -8.42 0.33
C ALA A 42 -5.42 -7.16 0.25
N LEU A 43 -5.60 -6.60 -0.94
CA LEU A 43 -6.47 -5.44 -1.17
C LEU A 43 -7.93 -5.72 -0.78
N LEU A 44 -8.49 -6.84 -1.25
CA LEU A 44 -9.89 -7.22 -0.97
C LEU A 44 -10.12 -7.58 0.50
N ALA A 45 -9.09 -8.04 1.19
CA ALA A 45 -9.12 -8.38 2.61
C ALA A 45 -8.71 -7.21 3.52
N ASP A 46 -8.44 -6.03 2.94
CA ASP A 46 -7.97 -4.85 3.68
C ASP A 46 -6.72 -5.14 4.54
N GLY A 47 -5.76 -5.82 3.90
CA GLY A 47 -4.55 -6.32 4.54
C GLY A 47 -3.26 -5.87 3.85
N HIS A 48 -2.14 -6.18 4.49
CA HIS A 48 -0.80 -5.78 4.04
C HIS A 48 0.00 -6.98 3.57
N LEU A 49 0.91 -6.75 2.61
CA LEU A 49 1.72 -7.81 2.01
C LEU A 49 3.21 -7.57 2.26
N LEU A 50 3.87 -8.53 2.91
CA LEU A 50 5.33 -8.57 2.99
C LEU A 50 5.90 -9.32 1.78
N VAL A 51 6.63 -8.63 0.90
CA VAL A 51 7.12 -9.22 -0.36
C VAL A 51 8.62 -9.50 -0.33
N GLN A 52 9.00 -10.68 0.14
CA GLN A 52 10.39 -11.15 0.08
C GLN A 52 10.75 -11.66 -1.34
N GLY A 53 11.97 -11.40 -1.81
CA GLY A 53 12.46 -11.92 -3.10
C GLY A 53 13.52 -11.02 -3.72
N ALA A 54 14.23 -11.55 -4.71
CA ALA A 54 15.34 -10.87 -5.37
C ALA A 54 14.95 -9.50 -5.98
N PRO A 55 15.89 -8.54 -6.04
CA PRO A 55 15.68 -7.28 -6.74
C PRO A 55 15.39 -7.54 -8.24
N GLY A 56 14.63 -6.65 -8.87
CA GLY A 56 14.34 -6.73 -10.31
C GLY A 56 13.14 -7.60 -10.71
N LEU A 57 12.42 -8.20 -9.76
CA LEU A 57 11.24 -9.05 -10.01
C LEU A 57 9.95 -8.26 -10.35
N ALA A 58 10.06 -7.06 -10.91
CA ALA A 58 8.94 -6.19 -11.28
C ALA A 58 7.93 -5.88 -10.14
N LYS A 59 8.29 -6.08 -8.86
CA LYS A 59 7.42 -5.83 -7.69
C LYS A 59 6.89 -4.40 -7.65
N THR A 60 7.78 -3.42 -7.82
CA THR A 60 7.42 -2.00 -7.88
C THR A 60 6.46 -1.70 -9.03
N ARG A 61 6.70 -2.30 -10.20
CA ARG A 61 5.82 -2.15 -11.36
C ARG A 61 4.46 -2.78 -11.11
N ALA A 62 4.39 -3.91 -10.42
CA ALA A 62 3.14 -4.56 -10.06
C ALA A 62 2.27 -3.69 -9.14
N VAL A 63 2.85 -3.17 -8.05
CA VAL A 63 2.10 -2.33 -7.11
C VAL A 63 1.61 -1.05 -7.80
N LYS A 64 2.47 -0.41 -8.59
CA LYS A 64 2.09 0.79 -9.34
C LYS A 64 0.95 0.51 -10.33
N LEU A 65 1.07 -0.55 -11.14
CA LEU A 65 0.02 -0.89 -12.12
C LEU A 65 -1.31 -1.22 -11.45
N LEU A 66 -1.29 -1.93 -10.32
CA LEU A 66 -2.51 -2.20 -9.56
C LEU A 66 -3.14 -0.90 -9.05
N ALA A 67 -2.36 0.01 -8.45
CA ALA A 67 -2.85 1.29 -7.97
C ALA A 67 -3.47 2.11 -9.11
N ASP A 68 -2.77 2.21 -10.25
CA ASP A 68 -3.24 2.94 -11.44
C ASP A 68 -4.58 2.36 -11.97
N HIS A 69 -4.76 1.03 -11.98
CA HIS A 69 -5.99 0.39 -12.49
C HIS A 69 -7.21 0.57 -11.59
N ILE A 70 -7.01 0.88 -10.31
CA ILE A 70 -8.10 1.11 -9.37
C ILE A 70 -8.22 2.57 -8.94
N GLU A 71 -7.52 3.47 -9.65
CA GLU A 71 -7.49 4.91 -9.37
C GLU A 71 -6.98 5.24 -7.95
N GLY A 72 -6.15 4.37 -7.38
CA GLY A 72 -5.48 4.59 -6.11
C GLY A 72 -4.19 5.40 -6.27
N ASP A 73 -3.84 6.20 -5.27
CA ASP A 73 -2.53 6.83 -5.22
C ASP A 73 -1.46 5.80 -4.80
N PHE A 74 -0.24 6.03 -5.28
CA PHE A 74 0.90 5.15 -5.05
C PHE A 74 2.08 5.97 -4.56
N GLN A 75 2.65 5.55 -3.43
CA GLN A 75 3.88 6.11 -2.89
C GLN A 75 4.91 5.00 -2.71
N ARG A 76 6.15 5.33 -3.04
CA ARG A 76 7.31 4.47 -2.78
C ARG A 76 8.20 5.13 -1.75
N LEU A 77 8.57 4.37 -0.72
CA LEU A 77 9.47 4.83 0.32
C LEU A 77 10.63 3.85 0.49
N GLN A 78 11.84 4.37 0.43
CA GLN A 78 13.06 3.63 0.71
C GLN A 78 13.41 3.79 2.19
N PHE A 79 13.49 2.69 2.93
CA PHE A 79 13.88 2.72 4.33
C PHE A 79 15.41 2.90 4.45
N THR A 80 15.83 3.92 5.19
CA THR A 80 17.22 4.26 5.45
C THR A 80 17.50 4.29 6.95
N PRO A 81 18.76 4.13 7.39
CA PRO A 81 19.10 4.17 8.82
C PRO A 81 18.83 5.52 9.49
N ASP A 82 18.74 6.60 8.69
CA ASP A 82 18.51 7.97 9.16
C ASP A 82 17.03 8.37 9.18
N LEU A 83 16.13 7.48 8.73
CA LEU A 83 14.70 7.77 8.67
C LEU A 83 14.14 7.98 10.10
N LEU A 84 13.25 8.95 10.26
CA LEU A 84 12.56 9.22 11.51
C LEU A 84 11.09 8.77 11.43
N PRO A 85 10.44 8.44 12.57
CA PRO A 85 9.01 8.10 12.57
C PRO A 85 8.12 9.18 11.94
N ALA A 86 8.44 10.46 12.18
CA ALA A 86 7.71 11.59 11.60
C ALA A 86 7.80 11.64 10.06
N ASP A 87 8.85 11.06 9.45
CA ASP A 87 8.95 10.96 7.99
C ASP A 87 7.96 9.95 7.40
N LEU A 88 7.35 9.08 8.23
CA LEU A 88 6.32 8.11 7.84
C LEU A 88 4.91 8.68 8.05
N THR A 89 4.66 9.21 9.24
CA THR A 89 3.34 9.68 9.69
C THR A 89 3.08 11.14 9.33
N GLY A 90 4.10 11.88 8.90
CA GLY A 90 3.99 13.32 8.66
C GLY A 90 4.37 14.15 9.89
N SER A 91 4.45 15.46 9.66
CA SER A 91 4.89 16.43 10.66
C SER A 91 4.19 17.78 10.50
N GLU A 92 4.13 18.56 11.58
CA GLU A 92 3.69 19.95 11.50
C GLU A 92 4.83 20.85 11.03
N ILE A 93 4.58 21.57 9.94
CA ILE A 93 5.54 22.50 9.36
C ILE A 93 5.04 23.92 9.57
N TYR A 94 5.93 24.78 10.08
CA TYR A 94 5.63 26.18 10.24
C TYR A 94 5.73 26.93 8.91
N GLN A 95 4.59 27.36 8.36
CA GLN A 95 4.51 28.20 7.18
C GLN A 95 4.71 29.67 7.60
N ARG A 96 5.85 30.24 7.22
CA ARG A 96 6.25 31.61 7.61
C ARG A 96 5.33 32.69 7.05
N ASP A 97 4.87 32.51 5.81
CA ASP A 97 4.05 33.50 5.11
C ASP A 97 2.70 33.73 5.79
N GLU A 98 2.18 32.70 6.45
CA GLU A 98 0.87 32.69 7.11
C GLU A 98 0.97 32.60 8.65
N ALA A 99 2.20 32.59 9.18
CA ALA A 99 2.51 32.44 10.59
C ALA A 99 1.75 31.31 11.31
N ARG A 100 1.55 30.17 10.63
CA ARG A 100 0.79 29.03 11.15
C ARG A 100 1.53 27.70 10.99
N PHE A 101 1.22 26.75 11.86
CA PHE A 101 1.61 25.35 11.69
C PHE A 101 0.60 24.67 10.76
N VAL A 102 1.11 23.99 9.74
CA VAL A 102 0.31 23.18 8.81
C VAL A 102 0.82 21.75 8.86
N PHE A 103 -0.08 20.80 9.07
CA PHE A 103 0.24 19.39 9.01
C PHE A 103 0.56 18.99 7.57
N GLN A 104 1.76 18.45 7.36
CA GLN A 104 2.13 17.81 6.10
C GLN A 104 2.03 16.29 6.28
N PRO A 105 1.08 15.62 5.59
CA PRO A 105 0.91 14.18 5.71
C PRO A 105 2.14 13.44 5.18
N GLY A 106 2.48 12.37 5.87
CA GLY A 106 3.56 11.48 5.47
C GLY A 106 3.13 10.48 4.39
N PRO A 107 4.07 9.64 3.91
CA PRO A 107 3.82 8.63 2.91
C PRO A 107 2.80 7.56 3.31
N LEU A 108 2.50 7.39 4.62
CA LEU A 108 1.49 6.43 5.08
C LEU A 108 0.06 6.78 4.66
N PHE A 109 -0.21 8.02 4.30
CA PHE A 109 -1.55 8.49 3.90
C PHE A 109 -1.97 8.09 2.47
N HIS A 110 -1.17 7.28 1.78
CA HIS A 110 -1.47 6.80 0.43
C HIS A 110 -2.16 5.42 0.49
N HIS A 111 -3.10 5.17 -0.41
CA HIS A 111 -3.79 3.88 -0.60
C HIS A 111 -2.79 2.73 -0.84
N PHE A 112 -1.71 3.00 -1.59
CA PHE A 112 -0.64 2.03 -1.82
C PHE A 112 0.73 2.58 -1.43
N LEU A 113 1.31 2.02 -0.38
CA LEU A 113 2.69 2.28 0.01
C LEU A 113 3.59 1.07 -0.28
N LEU A 114 4.61 1.26 -1.11
CA LEU A 114 5.71 0.31 -1.26
C LEU A 114 6.89 0.74 -0.38
N ALA A 115 7.07 0.02 0.73
CA ALA A 115 8.21 0.18 1.63
C ALA A 115 9.37 -0.76 1.25
N ASP A 116 10.43 -0.21 0.66
CA ASP A 116 11.63 -0.96 0.29
C ASP A 116 12.64 -1.00 1.44
N GLU A 117 13.30 -2.15 1.61
CA GLU A 117 14.38 -2.37 2.59
C GLU A 117 14.00 -2.02 4.04
N ILE A 118 12.78 -2.36 4.47
CA ILE A 118 12.29 -2.09 5.84
C ILE A 118 13.27 -2.45 6.96
N ASN A 119 14.07 -3.49 6.74
CA ASN A 119 15.09 -3.98 7.66
C ASN A 119 16.27 -3.01 7.86
N ARG A 120 16.44 -1.98 7.01
CA ARG A 120 17.51 -0.98 7.14
C ARG A 120 17.17 0.15 8.10
N ALA A 121 15.88 0.39 8.38
CA ALA A 121 15.51 1.45 9.31
C ALA A 121 15.66 1.01 10.77
N PRO A 122 15.83 1.95 11.71
CA PRO A 122 15.84 1.67 13.13
C PRO A 122 14.56 0.98 13.61
N ALA A 123 14.66 0.20 14.69
CA ALA A 123 13.51 -0.50 15.27
C ALA A 123 12.33 0.43 15.58
N LYS A 124 12.59 1.66 16.03
CA LYS A 124 11.54 2.66 16.32
C LYS A 124 10.71 3.04 15.08
N VAL A 125 11.35 3.12 13.92
CA VAL A 125 10.68 3.46 12.65
C VAL A 125 9.85 2.28 12.16
N GLN A 126 10.39 1.06 12.27
CA GLN A 126 9.64 -0.15 11.95
C GLN A 126 8.42 -0.32 12.88
N SER A 127 8.58 -0.04 14.18
CA SER A 127 7.47 -0.04 15.13
C SER A 127 6.41 0.99 14.76
N ALA A 128 6.80 2.22 14.42
CA ALA A 128 5.86 3.26 14.00
C ALA A 128 5.08 2.86 12.73
N LEU A 129 5.74 2.21 11.76
CA LEU A 129 5.06 1.65 10.59
C LEU A 129 4.02 0.60 11.00
N LEU A 130 4.39 -0.36 11.85
CA LEU A 130 3.49 -1.44 12.28
C LEU A 130 2.32 -0.92 13.14
N GLU A 131 2.58 0.10 13.95
CA GLU A 131 1.56 0.80 14.75
C GLU A 131 0.55 1.48 13.83
N ALA A 132 1.01 2.24 12.82
CA ALA A 132 0.12 2.84 11.83
C ALA A 132 -0.70 1.80 11.06
N MET A 133 -0.09 0.66 10.69
CA MET A 133 -0.79 -0.47 10.06
C MET A 133 -1.86 -1.08 10.98
N ALA A 134 -1.62 -1.13 12.28
CA ALA A 134 -2.58 -1.66 13.26
C ALA A 134 -3.73 -0.67 13.55
N GLU A 135 -3.42 0.62 13.64
CA GLU A 135 -4.36 1.69 13.97
C GLU A 135 -5.14 2.21 12.76
N ARG A 136 -4.73 1.86 11.53
CA ARG A 136 -5.33 2.32 10.27
C ARG A 136 -5.29 3.83 10.11
N GLN A 137 -4.13 4.42 10.42
CA GLN A 137 -3.85 5.84 10.22
C GLN A 137 -3.55 6.17 8.75
#